data_AF-A0A6I5RJY0-F1
#
_entry.id   AF-A0A6I5RJY0-F1
#
_cell.length_a   1.000
_cell.length_b   1.000
_cell.length_c   1.000
_cell.angle_alpha   90.00
_cell.angle_beta   90.00
_cell.angle_gamma   90.00
#
_symmetry.space_group_name_H-M   'P 1'
#
loop_
_entity.id
_entity.type
_entity.pdbx_description
1 polymer ?
#
loop_
_entity_poly.entity_id
_entity_poly.type
_entity_poly.pdbx_seq_one_letter_code
_entity_poly.pdbx_strand_id
1 'polypeptide(L)'
;MQRLKENGFVALFLIGVTPFPFQLGTAAAGAIGYSFPLFLAAVTLSRGLRYFALAGLVVLIGRRAAGFLERHQASIFLAGVLLFLLIAAWIFLGAA
;
A
#
# COMPACT_ATOMS: atom_id res chain seq x y z
N MET A 1 -11.96 -19.62 -5.99
CA MET A 1 -12.38 -18.72 -4.88
C MET A 1 -11.68 -18.99 -3.55
N GLN A 2 -11.22 -20.20 -3.24
CA GLN A 2 -10.56 -20.54 -1.96
C GLN A 2 -9.19 -19.84 -1.74
N ARG A 3 -8.36 -19.70 -2.78
CA ARG A 3 -7.03 -19.06 -2.68
C ARG A 3 -7.03 -17.57 -2.31
N LEU A 4 -8.13 -16.85 -2.59
CA LEU A 4 -8.29 -15.44 -2.19
C LEU A 4 -8.64 -15.29 -0.70
N LYS A 5 -9.29 -16.29 -0.08
CA LYS A 5 -9.66 -16.24 1.34
C LYS A 5 -8.48 -16.51 2.26
N GLU A 6 -7.54 -17.37 1.86
CA GLU A 6 -6.34 -17.66 2.66
C GLU A 6 -5.25 -16.58 2.51
N ASN A 7 -5.06 -16.03 1.31
CA ASN A 7 -4.02 -15.02 1.06
C ASN A 7 -4.52 -13.56 1.00
N GLY A 8 -5.83 -13.33 1.14
CA GLY A 8 -6.43 -11.99 1.04
C GLY A 8 -5.89 -11.02 2.09
N PHE A 9 -5.55 -11.51 3.29
CA PHE A 9 -4.96 -10.71 4.34
C PHE A 9 -3.57 -10.20 3.95
N VAL A 10 -2.70 -11.10 3.46
CA VAL A 10 -1.34 -10.76 3.04
C VAL A 10 -1.37 -9.84 1.82
N ALA A 11 -2.26 -10.08 0.86
CA ALA A 11 -2.43 -9.22 -0.29
C ALA A 11 -2.86 -7.79 0.12
N LEU A 12 -3.87 -7.66 0.99
CA LEU A 12 -4.30 -6.35 1.49
C LEU A 12 -3.22 -5.64 2.32
N PHE A 13 -2.51 -6.38 3.15
CA PHE A 13 -1.41 -5.86 3.95
C PHE A 13 -0.30 -5.31 3.05
N LEU A 14 0.14 -6.07 2.04
CA LEU A 14 1.15 -5.64 1.08
C LEU A 14 0.70 -4.42 0.27
N ILE A 15 -0.55 -4.40 -0.18
CA ILE A 15 -1.14 -3.23 -0.85
C ILE A 15 -1.14 -2.00 0.07
N GLY A 16 -1.37 -2.17 1.37
CA GLY A 16 -1.34 -1.07 2.35
C GLY A 16 0.07 -0.55 2.68
N VAL A 17 1.08 -1.42 2.64
CA VAL A 17 2.49 -1.09 2.95
C VAL A 17 3.21 -0.47 1.74
N THR A 18 2.93 -0.96 0.54
CA THR A 18 3.55 -0.46 -0.70
C THR A 18 3.07 0.95 -1.07
N PRO A 19 3.78 1.67 -1.97
CA PRO A 19 3.31 2.96 -2.49
C PRO A 19 2.10 2.83 -3.44
N PHE A 20 1.45 1.66 -3.47
CA PHE A 20 0.24 1.41 -4.24
C PHE A 20 -0.93 2.27 -3.74
N PRO A 21 -1.82 2.74 -4.64
CA PRO A 21 -3.02 3.48 -4.26
C PRO A 21 -3.97 2.60 -3.44
N PHE A 22 -3.90 2.76 -2.12
CA PHE A 22 -4.66 1.98 -1.16
C PHE A 22 -6.17 1.97 -1.38
N GLN A 23 -6.72 3.05 -1.92
CA GLN A 23 -8.13 3.16 -2.24
C GLN A 23 -8.59 2.03 -3.18
N LEU A 24 -7.73 1.61 -4.12
CA LEU A 24 -8.04 0.50 -5.02
C LEU A 24 -8.07 -0.85 -4.29
N GLY A 25 -7.15 -1.06 -3.34
CA GLY A 25 -7.15 -2.27 -2.50
C GLY A 25 -8.42 -2.36 -1.64
N THR A 26 -8.82 -1.23 -1.05
CA THR A 26 -10.07 -1.14 -0.27
C THR A 26 -11.31 -1.35 -1.13
N ALA A 27 -11.37 -0.75 -2.32
CA ALA A 27 -12.46 -0.94 -3.27
C ALA A 27 -12.57 -2.40 -3.72
N ALA A 28 -11.44 -3.05 -4.03
CA ALA A 28 -11.40 -4.46 -4.39
C ALA A 28 -11.86 -5.36 -3.22
N ALA A 29 -11.41 -5.09 -1.99
CA ALA A 29 -11.83 -5.82 -0.81
C ALA A 29 -13.33 -5.71 -0.54
N GLY A 30 -13.92 -4.52 -0.75
CA GLY A 30 -15.36 -4.31 -0.68
C GLY A 30 -16.12 -5.04 -1.79
N ALA A 31 -15.62 -4.97 -3.03
CA ALA A 31 -16.25 -5.62 -4.18
C ALA A 31 -16.32 -7.15 -4.06
N ILE A 32 -15.32 -7.78 -3.43
CA ILE A 32 -15.30 -9.24 -3.20
C ILE A 32 -15.97 -9.66 -1.87
N GLY A 33 -16.53 -8.72 -1.10
CA GLY A 33 -17.14 -9.00 0.19
C GLY A 33 -16.16 -9.60 1.21
N TYR A 34 -14.90 -9.12 1.23
CA TYR A 34 -13.88 -9.64 2.13
C TYR A 34 -14.27 -9.44 3.60
N SER A 35 -13.82 -10.34 4.49
CA SER A 35 -14.21 -10.29 5.90
C SER A 35 -13.73 -9.00 6.58
N PHE A 36 -14.67 -8.26 7.15
CA PHE A 36 -14.39 -6.97 7.79
C PHE A 36 -13.33 -7.02 8.91
N PRO A 37 -13.30 -8.04 9.80
CA PRO A 37 -12.27 -8.10 10.84
C PRO A 37 -10.85 -8.27 10.28
N LEU A 38 -10.65 -9.14 9.28
CA LEU A 38 -9.35 -9.33 8.65
C LEU A 38 -8.94 -8.13 7.80
N PHE A 39 -9.90 -7.48 7.14
CA PHE A 39 -9.67 -6.21 6.46
C PHE A 39 -9.12 -5.17 7.44
N LEU A 40 -9.82 -4.97 8.56
CA LEU A 40 -9.46 -3.98 9.55
C LEU A 40 -8.07 -4.26 10.16
N ALA A 41 -7.77 -5.52 10.45
CA ALA A 41 -6.46 -5.94 10.94
C ALA A 41 -5.36 -5.66 9.91
N ALA A 42 -5.55 -6.04 8.63
CA ALA A 42 -4.58 -5.81 7.57
C ALA A 42 -4.32 -4.30 7.33
N VAL A 43 -5.37 -3.48 7.33
CA VAL A 43 -5.27 -2.03 7.18
C VAL A 43 -4.56 -1.40 8.38
N THR A 44 -4.96 -1.76 9.60
CA THR A 44 -4.37 -1.19 10.81
C THR A 44 -2.89 -1.50 10.90
N LEU A 45 -2.50 -2.75 10.63
CA LEU A 45 -1.10 -3.16 10.65
C LEU A 45 -0.27 -2.49 9.56
N SER A 46 -0.78 -2.43 8.33
CA SER A 46 -0.05 -1.80 7.22
C SER A 46 0.12 -0.29 7.42
N ARG A 47 -0.92 0.39 7.92
CA ARG A 47 -0.89 1.82 8.24
C ARG A 47 0.00 2.13 9.42
N GLY A 48 -0.15 1.37 10.50
CA GLY A 48 0.70 1.44 11.67
C GLY A 48 2.16 1.31 11.27
N LEU A 49 2.51 0.24 10.53
CA LEU A 49 3.88 0.01 10.07
C LEU A 49 4.42 1.20 9.27
N ARG A 50 3.66 1.76 8.32
CA ARG A 50 4.12 2.90 7.53
C ARG A 50 4.44 4.13 8.39
N TYR A 51 3.55 4.51 9.29
CA TYR A 51 3.74 5.70 10.12
C TYR A 51 4.75 5.49 11.24
N PHE A 52 4.79 4.30 11.86
CA PHE A 52 5.78 3.98 12.88
C PHE A 52 7.18 3.75 12.29
N ALA A 53 7.30 3.16 11.09
CA ALA A 53 8.58 3.08 10.39
C ALA A 53 9.10 4.47 10.04
N LEU A 54 8.23 5.36 9.55
CA LEU A 54 8.56 6.76 9.33
C LEU A 54 9.02 7.46 10.62
N ALA A 55 8.25 7.34 11.70
CA ALA A 55 8.60 7.94 12.98
C ALA A 55 9.92 7.37 13.54
N GLY A 56 10.12 6.05 13.47
CA GLY A 56 11.35 5.39 13.87
C GLY A 56 12.56 5.84 13.05
N LEU A 57 12.39 6.01 11.73
CA LEU A 57 13.44 6.52 10.85
C LEU A 57 13.85 7.95 11.24
N VAL A 58 12.87 8.80 11.57
CA VAL A 58 13.12 10.17 12.03
C VAL A 58 13.78 10.20 13.40
N VAL A 59 13.42 9.30 14.33
CA VAL A 59 14.05 9.20 15.65
C VAL A 59 15.51 8.70 15.54
N LEU A 60 15.78 7.73 14.68
CA LEU A 60 17.11 7.14 14.52
C LEU A 60 18.10 8.05 13.77
N ILE A 61 17.64 8.74 12.71
CA ILE A 61 18.51 9.54 11.83
C ILE A 61 18.43 11.05 12.16
N GLY A 62 17.42 11.47 12.92
CA GLY A 62 17.19 12.87 13.31
C GLY A 62 16.52 13.73 12.23
N ARG A 63 16.41 15.04 12.50
CA ARG A 63 15.68 16.01 11.66
C ARG A 63 16.15 16.12 10.20
N ARG A 64 17.38 15.68 9.87
CA ARG A 64 17.86 15.67 8.48
C ARG A 64 17.12 14.64 7.62
N ALA A 65 16.74 13.48 8.18
CA ALA A 65 15.94 12.49 7.44
C ALA A 65 14.51 12.97 7.20
N ALA A 66 13.92 13.67 8.17
CA ALA A 66 12.57 14.23 8.04
C ALA A 66 12.49 15.21 6.85
N GLY A 67 13.44 16.16 6.76
CA GLY A 67 13.47 17.14 5.66
C GLY A 67 13.76 16.52 4.29
N PHE A 68 14.56 15.46 4.23
CA PHE A 68 14.80 14.73 2.97
C PHE A 68 13.55 13.98 2.52
N LEU A 69 12.86 13.32 3.47
CA LEU A 69 11.69 12.53 3.16
C LEU A 69 10.48 13.39 2.83
N GLU A 70 10.24 14.51 3.51
CA GLU A 70 9.19 15.47 3.14
C GLU A 70 9.40 16.02 1.71
N ARG A 71 10.65 16.35 1.34
CA ARG A 71 10.97 16.83 -0.01
C ARG A 71 10.74 15.77 -1.09
N HIS A 72 10.98 14.49 -0.78
CA HIS A 72 10.82 13.40 -1.75
C HIS A 72 9.49 12.68 -1.64
N GLN A 73 8.67 12.93 -0.61
CA GLN A 73 7.40 12.22 -0.39
C GLN A 73 6.47 12.36 -1.59
N ALA A 74 6.37 13.57 -2.16
CA ALA A 74 5.57 13.82 -3.35
C ALA A 74 6.11 13.05 -4.57
N SER A 75 7.44 13.02 -4.75
CA SER A 75 8.08 12.29 -5.86
C SER A 75 7.93 10.77 -5.72
N ILE A 76 8.10 10.22 -4.52
CA ILE A 76 7.91 8.80 -4.22
C ILE A 76 6.44 8.40 -4.42
N PHE A 77 5.50 9.27 -4.00
CA PHE A 77 4.08 9.04 -4.25
C PHE A 77 3.76 9.05 -5.74
N LEU A 78 4.24 10.05 -6.48
CA LEU A 78 4.03 10.17 -7.92
C LEU A 78 4.64 8.98 -8.67
N ALA A 79 5.84 8.56 -8.30
CA ALA A 79 6.51 7.39 -8.86
C ALA A 79 5.73 6.10 -8.58
N GLY A 80 5.18 5.94 -7.38
CA GLY A 80 4.32 4.80 -7.03
C GLY A 80 3.03 4.76 -7.85
N VAL A 81 2.38 5.91 -8.04
CA VAL A 81 1.18 6.03 -8.89
C VAL A 81 1.52 5.74 -10.36
N LEU A 82 2.64 6.26 -10.86
CA LEU A 82 3.06 6.05 -12.25
C LEU A 82 3.41 4.58 -12.51
N LEU A 83 4.14 3.94 -11.60
CA LEU A 83 4.44 2.51 -11.65
C LEU A 83 3.15 1.68 -11.65
N PHE A 84 2.16 2.05 -10.83
CA PHE A 84 0.86 1.38 -10.82
C PHE A 84 0.15 1.49 -12.17
N LEU A 85 0.08 2.69 -12.75
CA LEU A 85 -0.54 2.90 -14.07
C LEU A 85 0.17 2.10 -15.16
N LEU A 86 1.50 2.00 -15.11
CA LEU A 86 2.28 1.18 -16.06
C LEU A 86 1.96 -0.30 -15.93
N ILE A 87 1.90 -0.84 -14.70
CA ILE A 87 1.54 -2.25 -14.46
C ILE A 87 0.10 -2.52 -14.89
N ALA A 88 -0.83 -1.62 -14.55
CA ALA A 88 -2.23 -1.75 -14.95
C ALA A 88 -2.40 -1.70 -16.47
N ALA A 89 -1.71 -0.76 -17.15
CA ALA A 89 -1.70 -0.68 -18.60
C ALA A 89 -1.09 -1.92 -19.24
N TRP A 90 0.02 -2.44 -18.70
CA TRP A 90 0.66 -3.65 -19.20
C TRP A 90 -0.24 -4.89 -19.06
N ILE A 91 -0.92 -5.05 -17.92
CA ILE A 91 -1.91 -6.12 -17.73
C ILE A 91 -3.08 -5.96 -18.71
N PHE A 92 -3.57 -4.74 -18.93
CA PHE A 92 -4.70 -4.48 -19.82
C PHE A 92 -4.34 -4.69 -21.30
N LEU A 93 -3.13 -4.28 -21.72
CA LEU A 93 -2.63 -4.50 -23.09
C LEU A 93 -2.21 -5.96 -23.35
N GLY A 94 -1.69 -6.65 -22.33
CA GLY A 94 -1.32 -8.07 -22.44
C GLY A 94 -2.50 -9.04 -22.28
N ALA A 95 -3.67 -8.54 -21.88
CA ALA A 95 -4.91 -9.29 -21.82
C ALA A 95 -5.84 -9.02 -23.03
N ALA A 96 -5.40 -8.21 -23.99
CA ALA A 96 -6.04 -7.98 -25.30
C ALA A 96 -5.36 -8.83 -26.38
#